data_AF-A0A534SB57-F1
#
_entry.id   AF-A0A534SB57-F1
#
_cell.length_a   1.000
_cell.length_b   1.000
_cell.length_c   1.000
_cell.angle_alpha   90.00
_cell.angle_beta   90.00
_cell.angle_gamma   90.00
#
_symmetry.space_group_name_H-M   'P 1'
#
loop_
_entity.id
_entity.type
_entity.pdbx_description
1 polymer ?
#
loop_
_entity_poly.entity_id
_entity_poly.type
_entity_poly.pdbx_seq_one_letter_code
_entity_poly.pdbx_strand_id
1 'polypeptide(L)'
;MRRLGILSAVLLLPAVIGCGPSEDEGFELIHVGDLVAMRTSTEKPVTVVDANGTDFRTREGTIPGATLLSSYSKYEAAEELPPGKDALLVFYCADPH
;
A
#
# COMPACT_ATOMS: atom_id res chain seq x y z
N MET A 1 20.44 64.68 9.04
CA MET A 1 21.59 64.22 8.24
C MET A 1 22.12 62.92 8.85
N ARG A 2 22.56 61.97 8.00
CA ARG A 2 23.09 60.59 8.25
C ARG A 2 21.98 59.55 8.55
N ARG A 3 21.46 58.77 7.59
CA ARG A 3 22.04 57.70 6.73
C ARG A 3 22.79 56.60 7.51
N LEU A 4 22.12 55.46 7.69
CA LEU A 4 22.67 54.10 7.82
C LEU A 4 21.44 53.18 7.64
N GLY A 5 21.27 52.34 6.64
CA GLY A 5 22.20 51.56 5.83
C GLY A 5 21.60 50.15 5.82
N ILE A 6 20.81 49.84 4.78
CA ILE A 6 20.08 48.58 4.60
C ILE A 6 21.09 47.45 4.44
N LEU A 7 20.96 46.38 5.22
CA LEU A 7 21.61 45.09 4.96
C LEU A 7 20.53 44.01 4.93
N SER A 8 19.88 43.88 3.77
CA SER A 8 19.12 42.68 3.43
C SER A 8 20.11 41.56 3.12
N ALA A 9 20.34 40.67 4.09
CA ALA A 9 21.03 39.42 3.84
C ALA A 9 20.04 38.47 3.15
N VAL A 10 20.14 38.36 1.81
CA VAL A 10 19.44 37.33 1.05
C VAL A 10 20.16 36.01 1.32
N LEU A 11 19.57 35.19 2.18
CA LEU A 11 20.03 33.84 2.45
C LEU A 11 19.61 32.94 1.27
N LEU A 12 20.52 32.68 0.34
CA LEU A 12 20.35 31.69 -0.72
C LEU A 12 20.36 30.28 -0.11
N LEU A 13 19.18 29.68 0.01
CA LEU A 13 19.04 28.25 0.30
C LEU A 13 19.49 27.44 -0.93
N PRO A 14 20.47 26.53 -0.81
CA PRO A 14 20.78 25.62 -1.90
C PRO A 14 19.62 24.63 -2.04
N ALA A 15 18.99 24.62 -3.21
CA ALA A 15 18.06 23.57 -3.59
C ALA A 15 18.84 22.26 -3.71
N VAL A 16 18.82 21.46 -2.65
CA VAL A 16 19.27 20.07 -2.72
C VAL A 16 18.20 19.34 -3.55
N ILE A 17 18.50 19.13 -4.83
CA ILE A 17 17.75 18.21 -5.68
C ILE A 17 18.05 16.82 -5.11
N GLY A 18 17.23 16.40 -4.14
CA GLY A 18 17.25 15.07 -3.60
C GLY A 18 16.74 14.11 -4.68
N CYS A 19 17.65 13.37 -5.30
CA CYS A 19 17.31 12.05 -5.84
C CYS A 19 17.04 11.16 -4.62
N GLY A 20 15.80 11.15 -4.16
CA GLY A 20 15.32 10.15 -3.21
C GLY A 20 15.10 8.81 -3.92
N PRO A 21 15.17 7.67 -3.21
CA PRO A 21 14.59 6.43 -3.70
C PRO A 21 13.11 6.67 -4.07
N SER A 22 12.64 6.00 -5.12
CA SER A 22 11.23 5.99 -5.52
C SER A 22 10.34 5.84 -4.29
N GLU A 23 9.39 6.76 -4.12
CA GLU A 23 8.41 6.71 -3.03
C GLU A 23 7.73 5.34 -3.07
N ASP A 24 7.91 4.52 -2.02
CA ASP A 24 7.03 3.38 -1.78
C ASP A 24 5.60 3.91 -1.83
N GLU A 25 4.69 3.27 -2.58
CA GLU A 25 3.32 3.75 -2.79
C GLU A 25 2.45 3.77 -1.51
N GLY A 26 3.07 3.69 -0.33
CA GLY A 26 2.42 3.75 0.98
C GLY A 26 1.90 2.42 1.49
N PHE A 27 2.25 1.31 0.82
CA PHE A 27 1.84 -0.05 1.21
C PHE A 27 2.97 -0.81 1.92
N GLU A 28 2.61 -1.58 2.94
CA GLU A 28 3.53 -2.48 3.62
C GLU A 28 3.57 -3.84 2.90
N LEU A 29 4.78 -4.29 2.54
CA LEU A 29 5.00 -5.65 2.06
C LEU A 29 5.27 -6.58 3.25
N ILE A 30 4.60 -7.73 3.25
CA ILE A 30 4.74 -8.75 4.29
C ILE A 30 5.18 -10.09 3.71
N HIS A 31 5.78 -10.95 4.54
CA HIS A 31 6.09 -12.32 4.17
C HIS A 31 4.98 -13.29 4.58
N VAL A 32 5.02 -14.51 4.03
CA VAL A 32 4.03 -15.56 4.34
C VAL A 32 3.96 -15.86 5.84
N GLY A 33 5.08 -15.80 6.55
CA GLY A 33 5.12 -16.00 8.01
C GLY A 33 4.30 -14.95 8.77
N ASP A 34 4.34 -13.70 8.32
CA ASP A 34 3.58 -12.60 8.91
C ASP A 34 2.09 -12.79 8.67
N LEU A 35 1.70 -13.17 7.44
CA LEU A 35 0.30 -13.48 7.15
C LEU A 35 -0.24 -14.63 8.00
N VAL A 36 0.56 -15.68 8.24
CA VAL A 36 0.19 -16.77 9.15
C VAL A 36 -0.03 -16.23 10.56
N ALA A 37 0.90 -15.44 11.09
CA ALA A 37 0.78 -14.84 12.42
C ALA A 37 -0.48 -13.96 12.53
N MET A 38 -0.73 -13.11 11.54
CA MET A 38 -1.92 -12.25 11.45
C MET A 38 -3.22 -13.08 11.47
N ARG A 39 -3.29 -14.17 10.71
CA ARG A 39 -4.49 -15.04 10.67
C ARG A 39 -4.74 -15.80 11.97
N THR A 40 -3.71 -16.02 12.78
CA THR A 40 -3.83 -16.68 14.08
C THR A 40 -4.08 -15.72 15.24
N SER A 41 -3.91 -14.42 15.02
CA SER A 41 -4.14 -13.40 16.04
C SER A 41 -5.63 -13.17 16.28
N THR A 42 -6.00 -12.96 17.54
CA THR A 42 -7.35 -12.55 17.95
C THR A 42 -7.50 -11.03 18.09
N GLU A 43 -6.40 -10.26 17.96
CA GLU A 43 -6.40 -8.82 18.23
C GLU A 43 -7.02 -8.02 17.10
N LYS A 44 -6.70 -8.37 15.85
CA LYS A 44 -7.23 -7.71 14.65
C LYS A 44 -7.44 -8.75 13.54
N PRO A 45 -8.69 -8.97 13.09
CA PRO A 45 -8.94 -9.84 11.96
C PRO A 45 -8.35 -9.24 10.68
N VAL A 46 -7.62 -10.06 9.92
CA VAL A 46 -7.09 -9.70 8.61
C VAL A 46 -8.04 -10.19 7.51
N THR A 47 -8.31 -9.32 6.53
CA THR A 47 -9.01 -9.73 5.30
C THR A 47 -7.97 -9.99 4.23
N VAL A 48 -7.92 -11.24 3.74
CA VAL A 48 -7.03 -11.61 2.64
C VAL A 48 -7.78 -11.39 1.33
N VAL A 49 -7.15 -10.68 0.39
CA VAL A 49 -7.76 -10.29 -0.88
C VAL A 49 -6.93 -10.85 -2.04
N ASP A 50 -7.55 -11.72 -2.82
CA ASP A 50 -6.95 -12.36 -4.00
C ASP A 50 -7.19 -11.50 -5.24
N ALA A 51 -6.13 -10.93 -5.80
CA ALA A 51 -6.17 -10.12 -7.03
C ALA A 51 -5.88 -10.93 -8.31
N ASN A 52 -5.75 -12.27 -8.23
CA ASN A 52 -5.51 -13.11 -9.41
C ASN A 52 -6.75 -13.25 -10.32
N GLY A 53 -6.53 -13.56 -11.59
CA GLY A 53 -7.61 -13.92 -12.51
C GLY A 53 -8.16 -15.34 -12.27
N THR A 54 -9.39 -15.58 -12.70
CA THR A 54 -10.08 -16.89 -12.59
C THR A 54 -9.28 -18.06 -13.15
N ASP A 55 -8.61 -17.86 -14.29
CA ASP A 55 -7.80 -18.91 -14.92
C ASP A 55 -6.63 -19.35 -14.03
N PHE A 56 -6.00 -18.41 -13.33
CA PHE A 56 -4.91 -18.72 -12.40
C PHE A 56 -5.45 -19.47 -11.18
N ARG A 57 -6.53 -18.96 -10.56
CA ARG A 57 -7.18 -19.58 -9.40
C ARG A 57 -7.61 -21.02 -9.68
N THR A 58 -8.04 -21.32 -10.91
CA THR A 58 -8.45 -22.67 -11.32
C THR A 58 -7.25 -23.64 -11.38
N ARG A 59 -6.06 -23.15 -11.74
CA ARG A 59 -4.86 -23.99 -11.86
C ARG A 59 -4.09 -24.13 -10.54
N GLU A 60 -3.94 -23.02 -9.82
CA GLU A 60 -3.03 -22.93 -8.67
C GLU A 60 -3.77 -22.89 -7.33
N GLY A 61 -5.09 -22.71 -7.35
CA GLY A 61 -5.90 -22.58 -6.15
C GLY A 61 -5.89 -21.17 -5.55
N THR A 62 -6.41 -21.06 -4.34
CA THR A 62 -6.55 -19.80 -3.59
C THR A 62 -6.19 -20.02 -2.12
N ILE A 63 -5.83 -18.93 -1.42
CA ILE A 63 -5.72 -18.95 0.04
C ILE A 63 -7.14 -19.15 0.62
N PRO A 64 -7.38 -20.20 1.45
CA PRO A 64 -8.71 -20.46 1.99
C PRO A 64 -9.25 -19.28 2.80
N GLY A 65 -10.46 -18.82 2.44
CA GLY A 65 -11.14 -17.69 3.07
C GLY A 65 -10.79 -16.32 2.48
N ALA A 66 -9.99 -16.25 1.40
CA ALA A 66 -9.72 -14.99 0.72
C ALA A 66 -10.96 -14.45 -0.01
N THR A 67 -11.13 -13.13 0.02
CA THR A 67 -12.03 -12.41 -0.87
C THR A 67 -11.46 -12.42 -2.28
N LEU A 68 -12.22 -12.91 -3.24
CA LEU A 68 -11.77 -13.02 -4.63
C LEU A 68 -12.21 -11.78 -5.41
N LEU A 69 -11.26 -10.91 -5.77
CA LEU A 69 -11.59 -9.75 -6.60
C LEU A 69 -12.07 -10.18 -7.98
N SER A 70 -13.05 -9.44 -8.49
CA SER A 70 -13.56 -9.58 -9.86
C SER A 70 -12.50 -9.21 -10.90
N SER A 71 -11.66 -8.23 -10.60
CA SER A 71 -10.58 -7.73 -11.44
C SER A 71 -9.51 -7.05 -10.60
N TYR A 72 -8.24 -7.25 -10.92
CA TYR A 72 -7.14 -6.55 -10.24
C TYR A 72 -7.15 -5.03 -10.48
N SER A 73 -7.82 -4.55 -11.54
CA SER A 73 -7.78 -3.14 -11.97
C SER A 73 -9.13 -2.44 -12.04
N LYS A 74 -10.25 -3.17 -11.92
CA LYS A 74 -11.61 -2.66 -12.16
C LYS A 74 -12.66 -3.19 -11.19
N TYR A 75 -12.26 -3.61 -10.00
CA TYR A 75 -13.19 -4.12 -8.99
C TYR A 75 -13.97 -2.98 -8.34
N GLU A 76 -15.20 -3.25 -7.90
CA GLU A 76 -16.04 -2.27 -7.21
C GLU A 76 -15.77 -2.33 -5.72
N ALA A 77 -14.92 -1.42 -5.22
CA ALA A 77 -14.45 -1.45 -3.84
C ALA A 77 -15.58 -1.38 -2.79
N ALA A 78 -16.71 -0.74 -3.11
CA ALA A 78 -17.86 -0.65 -2.22
C ALA A 78 -18.63 -1.98 -2.08
N GLU A 79 -18.50 -2.88 -3.06
CA GLU A 79 -19.20 -4.16 -3.10
C GLU A 79 -18.28 -5.31 -2.67
N GLU A 80 -16.99 -5.21 -2.99
CA GLU A 80 -16.05 -6.31 -2.84
C GLU A 80 -15.18 -6.21 -1.58
N LEU A 81 -15.02 -5.02 -0.98
CA LEU A 81 -14.20 -4.82 0.22
C LEU A 81 -15.03 -4.55 1.47
N PRO A 82 -14.48 -4.81 2.68
CA PRO A 82 -15.11 -4.38 3.92
C PRO A 82 -15.43 -2.88 3.92
N PRO A 83 -16.60 -2.46 4.43
CA PRO A 83 -17.00 -1.06 4.42
C PRO A 83 -16.16 -0.18 5.37
N GLY A 84 -15.56 -0.78 6.40
CA GLY A 84 -14.69 -0.09 7.36
C GLY A 84 -13.31 0.21 6.76
N LYS A 85 -12.92 1.48 6.74
CA LYS A 85 -11.61 1.93 6.23
C LYS A 85 -10.45 1.64 7.18
N ASP A 86 -10.75 1.18 8.39
CA ASP A 86 -9.82 0.70 9.39
C ASP A 86 -9.57 -0.81 9.31
N ALA A 87 -10.26 -1.52 8.40
CA ALA A 87 -10.03 -2.94 8.16
C ALA A 87 -8.61 -3.19 7.63
N LEU A 88 -7.91 -4.15 8.24
CA LEU A 88 -6.60 -4.58 7.75
C LEU A 88 -6.79 -5.49 6.53
N LEU A 89 -6.28 -5.06 5.38
CA LEU A 89 -6.34 -5.79 4.12
C LEU A 89 -4.95 -6.26 3.72
N VAL A 90 -4.83 -7.52 3.30
CA VAL A 90 -3.62 -8.07 2.67
C VAL A 90 -3.99 -8.52 1.27
N PHE A 91 -3.49 -7.80 0.27
CA PHE A 91 -3.65 -8.16 -1.13
C PHE A 91 -2.54 -9.12 -1.56
N TYR A 92 -2.88 -10.08 -2.42
CA TYR A 92 -1.89 -10.93 -3.08
C TYR A 92 -2.26 -11.18 -4.53
N CYS A 93 -1.23 -11.31 -5.37
CA CYS A 93 -1.32 -11.90 -6.69
C CYS A 93 -0.05 -12.70 -6.99
N ALA A 94 -0.07 -13.48 -8.06
CA ALA A 94 1.06 -14.28 -8.52
C ALA A 94 2.03 -13.48 -9.38
N ASP A 95 1.63 -12.28 -9.82
CA ASP A 95 2.47 -11.41 -10.64
C ASP A 95 3.35 -10.54 -9.72
N PRO A 96 4.68 -10.59 -9.85
CA PRO A 96 5.57 -9.69 -9.12
C PRO A 96 5.63 -8.26 -9.71
N HIS A 97 4.83 -7.96 -10.74
CA HIS A 97 4.90 -6.70 -11.51
C HIS A 97 3.73 -5.75 -11.27
#